data_AF-A5WE07-F1
#
_entry.id   AF-A5WE07-F1
#
_cell.length_a   1.000
_cell.length_b   1.000
_cell.length_c   1.000
_cell.angle_alpha   90.00
_cell.angle_beta   90.00
_cell.angle_gamma   90.00
#
_symmetry.space_group_name_H-M   'P 1'
#
loop_
_entity.id
_entity.type
_entity.pdbx_description
1 polymer ?
#
loop_
_entity_poly.entity_id
_entity_poly.type
_entity_poly.pdbx_seq_one_letter_code
_entity_poly.pdbx_strand_id
1 'polypeptide(L)'
;MQIYLARNQVQAGPYTLTELNNMLATGQVDLSDLMWHAGMEQWQQVGEMTQGKNHYNPNGSISSVPPKRVSVAELYGKKESHSTTSPSGNKPFNINKPVSLKKQTASMAAPTQLASISSRVFAVLLDALLFLACYLPFLSGLNYDFAKITATNGDMEKMTQLAQSVPEHLSSMTSIMFLALFAIQLILLLRRGQTIGKLVNGIRIVDEQSKKLASATQVILMRSVITSALYILPMVGPIILLADFVVMTINKERRSIHDRIAKTRVVKADPKQLEK
;
A
#
# COMPACT_ATOMS: atom_id res chain seq x y z
N MET A 1 12.34 37.84 -6.74
CA MET A 1 10.98 37.85 -6.17
C MET A 1 10.90 36.83 -5.04
N GLN A 2 10.04 37.05 -4.05
CA GLN A 2 9.75 36.08 -2.99
C GLN A 2 8.37 35.47 -3.26
N ILE A 3 8.30 34.13 -3.29
CA ILE A 3 7.10 33.36 -3.63
C ILE A 3 6.70 32.54 -2.41
N TYR A 4 5.42 32.58 -2.06
CA TYR A 4 4.83 31.74 -1.03
C TYR A 4 3.96 30.68 -1.69
N LEU A 5 3.91 29.50 -1.07
CA LEU A 5 3.11 28.37 -1.51
C LEU A 5 2.13 27.98 -0.41
N ALA A 6 0.96 27.48 -0.79
CA ALA A 6 -0.01 26.96 0.16
C ALA A 6 -0.67 25.66 -0.35
N ARG A 7 -0.77 24.68 0.55
CA ARG A 7 -1.44 23.40 0.31
C ARG A 7 -2.20 23.00 1.57
N ASN A 8 -3.47 22.61 1.44
CA ASN A 8 -4.32 22.19 2.57
C ASN A 8 -4.33 23.20 3.74
N GLN A 9 -4.49 24.49 3.46
CA GLN A 9 -4.50 25.58 4.46
C GLN A 9 -3.17 25.81 5.20
N VAL A 10 -2.06 25.19 4.76
CA VAL A 10 -0.73 25.42 5.32
C VAL A 10 0.10 26.23 4.32
N GLN A 11 0.65 27.35 4.79
CA GLN A 11 1.53 28.23 4.01
C GLN A 11 3.01 27.89 4.24
N ALA A 12 3.81 27.94 3.18
CA ALA A 12 5.25 27.75 3.19
C ALA A 12 5.97 28.84 2.36
N GLY A 13 7.21 29.14 2.73
CA GLY A 13 8.05 30.14 2.09
C GLY A 13 8.59 31.20 3.07
N PRO A 14 9.23 32.26 2.55
CA PRO A 14 9.35 32.59 1.14
C PRO A 14 10.38 31.74 0.38
N TYR A 15 10.10 31.46 -0.90
CA TYR A 15 10.98 30.79 -1.85
C TYR A 15 11.38 31.73 -2.98
N THR A 16 12.57 31.52 -3.54
CA THR A 16 13.03 32.17 -4.76
C THR A 16 12.41 31.54 -6.01
N LEU A 17 12.46 32.23 -7.15
CA LEU A 17 12.00 31.70 -8.44
C LEU A 17 12.73 30.40 -8.82
N THR A 18 14.04 30.35 -8.56
CA THR A 18 14.88 29.18 -8.84
C THR A 18 14.46 27.99 -7.99
N GLU A 19 14.19 28.21 -6.71
CA GLU A 19 13.68 27.16 -5.81
C GLU A 19 12.31 26.67 -6.26
N LEU A 20 11.38 27.58 -6.63
CA LEU A 20 10.08 27.17 -7.17
C LEU A 20 10.24 26.30 -8.42
N ASN A 21 11.06 26.70 -9.37
CA ASN A 21 11.26 25.95 -10.62
C ASN A 21 11.93 24.59 -10.36
N ASN A 22 12.84 24.50 -9.38
CA ASN A 22 13.39 23.22 -8.93
C ASN A 22 12.32 22.34 -8.26
N MET A 23 11.46 22.93 -7.41
CA MET A 23 10.37 22.21 -6.76
C MET A 23 9.32 21.71 -7.76
N LEU A 24 9.03 22.49 -8.81
CA LEU A 24 8.18 22.10 -9.92
C LEU A 24 8.82 20.97 -10.75
N ALA A 25 10.11 21.08 -11.07
CA ALA A 25 10.83 20.07 -11.84
C ALA A 25 10.96 18.73 -11.10
N THR A 26 11.05 18.78 -9.76
CA THR A 26 11.14 17.59 -8.89
C THR A 26 9.78 17.04 -8.46
N GLY A 27 8.68 17.73 -8.78
CA GLY A 27 7.31 17.34 -8.41
C GLY A 27 6.98 17.53 -6.93
N GLN A 28 7.75 18.36 -6.20
CA GLN A 28 7.44 18.72 -4.81
C GLN A 28 6.23 19.65 -4.72
N VAL A 29 6.09 20.55 -5.70
CA VAL A 29 4.95 21.44 -5.88
C VAL A 29 4.04 20.87 -6.97
N ASP A 30 2.75 20.78 -6.66
CA ASP A 30 1.71 20.32 -7.58
C ASP A 30 1.13 21.54 -8.31
N LEU A 31 0.65 21.35 -9.54
CA LEU A 31 -0.03 22.39 -10.31
C LEU A 31 -1.35 22.81 -9.63
N SER A 32 -1.93 21.98 -8.75
CA SER A 32 -3.10 22.34 -7.94
C SER A 32 -2.76 23.18 -6.70
N ASP A 33 -1.48 23.35 -6.36
CA ASP A 33 -1.10 24.17 -5.21
C ASP A 33 -1.40 25.64 -5.45
N LEU A 34 -1.58 26.38 -4.36
CA LEU A 34 -1.71 27.83 -4.43
C LEU A 34 -0.33 28.47 -4.32
N MET A 35 -0.09 29.50 -5.12
CA MET A 35 1.07 30.37 -5.01
C MET A 35 0.66 31.83 -4.93
N TRP A 36 1.47 32.61 -4.22
CA TRP A 36 1.33 34.05 -4.14
C TRP A 36 2.71 34.71 -4.10
N HIS A 37 2.87 35.83 -4.78
CA HIS A 37 4.04 36.69 -4.64
C HIS A 37 3.63 38.15 -4.68
N ALA A 38 4.54 39.04 -4.28
CA ALA A 38 4.32 40.48 -4.36
C ALA A 38 3.90 40.90 -5.78
N GLY A 39 2.77 41.62 -5.89
CA GLY A 39 2.13 42.00 -7.14
C GLY A 39 0.84 41.25 -7.48
N MET A 40 0.46 40.23 -6.70
CA MET A 40 -0.81 39.49 -6.87
C MET A 40 -1.86 39.95 -5.85
N GLU A 41 -3.11 40.14 -6.28
CA GLU A 41 -4.22 40.49 -5.38
C GLU A 41 -4.68 39.32 -4.52
N GLN A 42 -4.63 38.09 -5.05
CA GLN A 42 -5.09 36.87 -4.39
C GLN A 42 -4.15 35.70 -4.70
N TRP A 43 -4.23 34.65 -3.87
CA TRP A 43 -3.56 33.37 -4.13
C TRP A 43 -4.10 32.73 -5.40
N GLN A 44 -3.21 32.29 -6.30
CA GLN A 44 -3.61 31.66 -7.56
C GLN A 44 -3.01 30.25 -7.69
N GLN A 45 -3.65 29.36 -8.44
CA GLN A 45 -3.12 28.03 -8.66
C GLN A 45 -1.85 28.07 -9.50
N VAL A 46 -0.84 27.30 -9.08
CA VAL A 46 0.45 27.18 -9.75
C VAL A 46 0.27 26.72 -11.20
N GLY A 47 -0.68 25.82 -11.47
CA GLY A 47 -1.01 25.34 -12.81
C GLY A 47 -1.51 26.43 -13.74
N GLU A 48 -2.28 27.39 -13.24
CA GLU A 48 -2.75 28.53 -14.03
C GLU A 48 -1.58 29.47 -14.36
N MET A 49 -0.74 29.74 -13.36
CA MET A 49 0.43 30.62 -13.49
C MET A 49 1.52 30.07 -14.42
N THR A 50 1.61 28.75 -14.52
CA THR A 50 2.61 28.03 -15.34
C THR A 50 2.05 27.54 -16.68
N GLN A 51 0.76 27.77 -16.96
CA GLN A 51 0.06 27.21 -18.12
C GLN A 51 0.15 25.67 -18.20
N GLY A 52 0.11 25.01 -17.04
CA GLY A 52 0.20 23.56 -16.90
C GLY A 52 1.61 22.99 -17.13
N LYS A 53 2.65 23.83 -17.17
CA LYS A 53 4.05 23.39 -17.29
C LYS A 53 4.70 23.30 -15.92
N ASN A 54 5.68 22.42 -15.76
CA ASN A 54 6.47 22.33 -14.53
C ASN A 54 7.58 23.41 -14.47
N HIS A 55 7.27 24.63 -14.94
CA HIS A 55 8.19 25.75 -14.96
C HIS A 55 7.41 27.07 -14.96
N TYR A 56 7.72 27.93 -13.98
CA TYR A 56 7.16 29.27 -13.87
C TYR A 56 8.09 30.30 -14.50
N ASN A 57 7.55 31.11 -15.41
CA ASN A 57 8.23 32.27 -15.97
C ASN A 57 7.34 33.51 -15.81
N PRO A 58 7.64 34.42 -14.86
CA PRO A 58 6.84 35.62 -14.61
C PRO A 58 6.83 36.62 -15.79
N ASN A 59 7.84 36.55 -16.66
CA ASN A 59 7.96 37.41 -17.84
C ASN A 59 7.48 36.71 -19.13
N GLY A 60 6.93 35.49 -19.01
CA GLY A 60 6.37 34.76 -20.14
C GLY A 60 5.00 35.33 -20.50
N SER A 61 4.83 35.72 -21.75
CA SER A 61 3.54 36.20 -22.28
C SER A 61 2.47 35.13 -22.06
N ILE A 62 1.38 35.48 -21.35
CA ILE A 62 0.23 34.59 -21.12
C ILE A 62 -0.48 34.36 -22.46
N SER A 63 -0.06 33.35 -23.23
CA SER A 63 -0.89 32.80 -24.30
C SER A 63 -2.13 32.17 -23.65
N SER A 64 -3.28 32.79 -23.84
CA SER A 64 -4.61 32.29 -23.49
C SER A 64 -4.98 31.09 -24.37
N VAL A 65 -4.28 29.96 -24.19
CA VAL A 65 -4.78 28.68 -24.70
C VAL A 65 -5.71 28.13 -23.62
N PRO A 66 -7.04 28.12 -23.83
CA PRO A 66 -7.96 27.53 -22.86
C PRO A 66 -7.62 26.04 -22.67
N PRO A 67 -7.83 25.48 -21.47
CA PRO A 67 -7.57 24.07 -21.24
C PRO A 67 -8.36 23.24 -22.26
N LYS A 68 -7.66 22.34 -22.96
CA LYS A 68 -8.27 21.44 -23.95
C LYS A 68 -9.37 20.64 -23.26
N ARG A 69 -10.64 20.98 -23.50
CA ARG A 69 -11.78 20.17 -23.06
C ARG A 69 -11.72 18.84 -23.79
N VAL A 70 -11.42 17.78 -23.03
CA VAL A 70 -11.56 16.40 -23.48
C VAL A 70 -13.06 16.11 -23.59
N SER A 71 -13.53 15.68 -24.76
CA SER A 71 -14.94 15.34 -24.94
C SER A 71 -15.30 14.08 -24.15
N VAL A 72 -16.57 13.90 -23.77
CA VAL A 72 -17.04 12.71 -23.04
C VAL A 72 -16.74 11.42 -23.81
N ALA A 73 -16.75 11.46 -25.14
CA ALA A 73 -16.40 10.32 -26.00
C ALA A 73 -14.92 9.93 -25.91
N GLU A 74 -14.02 10.92 -25.79
CA GLU A 74 -12.57 10.73 -25.65
C GLU A 74 -12.21 10.21 -24.24
N LEU A 75 -13.02 10.54 -23.22
CA LEU A 75 -12.88 10.03 -21.84
C LEU A 75 -13.22 8.53 -21.71
N TYR A 76 -14.11 8.01 -22.55
CA TYR A 76 -14.54 6.60 -22.56
C TYR A 76 -13.92 5.79 -23.71
N GLY A 77 -12.87 6.29 -24.37
CA GLY A 77 -12.04 5.53 -25.30
C GLY A 77 -12.65 5.25 -26.68
N LYS A 78 -13.72 5.95 -27.08
CA LYS A 78 -14.21 5.89 -28.47
C LYS A 78 -13.44 6.89 -29.33
N LYS A 79 -12.52 6.36 -30.13
CA LYS A 79 -11.74 7.11 -31.13
C LYS A 79 -12.58 7.22 -32.40
N GLU A 80 -13.16 8.38 -32.68
CA GLU A 80 -13.75 8.64 -34.00
C GLU A 80 -12.64 8.74 -35.05
N SER A 81 -12.79 7.94 -36.10
CA SER A 81 -11.94 7.92 -37.27
C SER A 81 -12.26 9.10 -38.18
N HIS A 82 -11.43 10.13 -38.12
CA HIS A 82 -11.32 11.09 -39.22
C HIS A 82 -9.94 10.97 -39.87
N SER A 83 -9.98 10.36 -41.05
CA SER A 83 -8.99 10.48 -42.12
C SER A 83 -8.88 11.93 -42.57
N THR A 84 -7.65 12.46 -42.71
CA THR A 84 -7.17 13.11 -43.94
C THR A 84 -5.70 13.52 -43.82
N THR A 85 -4.88 12.85 -44.64
CA THR A 85 -3.84 13.44 -45.52
C THR A 85 -2.66 14.21 -44.90
N SER A 86 -1.50 13.56 -44.90
CA SER A 86 -0.19 14.23 -44.97
C SER A 86 0.03 14.87 -46.36
N PRO A 87 0.89 15.90 -46.45
CA PRO A 87 1.91 15.82 -47.48
C PRO A 87 3.34 16.07 -46.96
N SER A 88 4.23 15.39 -47.67
CA SER A 88 5.68 15.37 -47.67
C SER A 88 6.38 16.74 -47.61
N GLY A 89 7.61 16.76 -47.05
CA GLY A 89 8.52 17.90 -47.19
C GLY A 89 9.89 17.71 -46.50
N ASN A 90 10.85 17.18 -47.26
CA ASN A 90 12.31 17.45 -47.26
C ASN A 90 13.15 17.44 -45.96
N LYS A 91 14.17 16.56 -45.94
CA LYS A 91 15.45 16.76 -45.21
C LYS A 91 16.38 17.68 -46.04
N PRO A 92 17.41 18.36 -45.47
CA PRO A 92 18.67 17.70 -45.12
C PRO A 92 19.36 18.14 -43.80
N PHE A 93 20.19 17.23 -43.28
CA PHE A 93 21.43 17.40 -42.47
C PHE A 93 21.50 18.43 -41.31
N ASN A 94 21.75 17.92 -40.09
CA ASN A 94 22.90 18.40 -39.32
C ASN A 94 23.44 17.36 -38.32
N ILE A 95 24.77 17.35 -38.22
CA ILE A 95 25.62 16.53 -37.36
C ILE A 95 25.49 17.02 -35.91
N ASN A 96 25.32 16.09 -34.97
CA ASN A 96 25.96 16.17 -33.65
C ASN A 96 25.86 14.82 -32.94
N LYS A 97 27.02 14.18 -32.72
CA LYS A 97 27.16 13.06 -31.78
C LYS A 97 26.96 13.60 -30.35
N PRO A 98 26.07 13.04 -29.53
CA PRO A 98 26.20 13.20 -28.09
C PRO A 98 27.24 12.21 -27.57
N VAL A 99 28.30 12.80 -27.01
CA VAL A 99 29.22 12.19 -26.04
C VAL A 99 28.45 11.25 -25.11
N SER A 100 28.87 10.00 -25.03
CA SER A 100 28.36 9.01 -24.08
C SER A 100 28.75 9.41 -22.65
N LEU A 101 28.01 10.36 -22.08
CA LEU A 101 27.95 10.53 -20.63
C LEU A 101 27.28 9.28 -20.07
N LYS A 102 28.11 8.39 -19.55
CA LYS A 102 27.74 7.24 -18.72
C LYS A 102 27.02 7.77 -17.49
N LYS A 103 25.74 8.10 -17.64
CA LYS A 103 24.82 8.38 -16.54
C LYS A 103 24.74 7.08 -15.78
N GLN A 104 25.46 7.00 -14.66
CA GLN A 104 25.22 6.00 -13.63
C GLN A 104 23.73 6.04 -13.34
N THR A 105 23.00 5.09 -13.93
CA THR A 105 21.66 4.76 -13.53
C THR A 105 21.80 4.20 -12.13
N ALA A 106 21.75 5.08 -11.13
CA ALA A 106 21.22 4.73 -9.83
C ALA A 106 19.90 4.01 -10.15
N SER A 107 19.88 2.71 -9.87
CA SER A 107 18.75 1.84 -10.09
C SER A 107 17.50 2.51 -9.52
N MET A 108 16.70 3.14 -10.38
CA MET A 108 15.32 3.49 -10.05
C MET A 108 14.63 2.17 -9.75
N ALA A 109 14.54 1.84 -8.46
CA ALA A 109 13.76 0.70 -8.00
C ALA A 109 12.37 0.83 -8.64
N ALA A 110 11.97 -0.19 -9.38
CA ALA A 110 10.71 -0.24 -10.10
C ALA A 110 9.55 0.19 -9.18
N PRO A 111 8.50 0.83 -9.73
CA PRO A 111 7.32 1.19 -8.95
C PRO A 111 6.80 -0.05 -8.24
N THR A 112 6.84 0.00 -6.92
CA THR A 112 6.56 -1.14 -6.05
C THR A 112 5.07 -1.46 -6.18
N GLN A 113 4.73 -2.46 -6.99
CA GLN A 113 3.34 -2.79 -7.28
C GLN A 113 2.63 -3.20 -5.99
N LEU A 114 1.63 -2.42 -5.58
CA LEU A 114 0.83 -2.71 -4.40
C LEU A 114 0.08 -4.04 -4.59
N ALA A 115 0.04 -4.85 -3.53
CA ALA A 115 -0.74 -6.08 -3.54
C ALA A 115 -2.24 -5.77 -3.76
N SER A 116 -2.93 -6.62 -4.54
CA SER A 116 -4.39 -6.50 -4.66
C SER A 116 -5.07 -6.87 -3.36
N ILE A 117 -6.25 -6.31 -3.11
CA ILE A 117 -7.07 -6.67 -1.94
C ILE A 117 -7.39 -8.18 -1.96
N SER A 118 -7.74 -8.73 -3.12
CA SER A 118 -8.03 -10.17 -3.29
C SER A 118 -6.85 -11.07 -2.92
N SER A 119 -5.62 -10.70 -3.31
CA SER A 119 -4.42 -11.47 -2.96
C SER A 119 -4.17 -11.49 -1.45
N ARG A 120 -4.52 -10.41 -0.74
CA ARG A 120 -4.41 -10.33 0.71
C ARG A 120 -5.48 -11.17 1.40
N VAL A 121 -6.73 -11.09 0.93
CA VAL A 121 -7.84 -11.89 1.46
C VAL A 121 -7.56 -13.38 1.26
N PHE A 122 -7.11 -13.78 0.07
CA PHE A 122 -6.78 -15.18 -0.20
C PHE A 122 -5.60 -15.66 0.64
N ALA A 123 -4.59 -14.80 0.89
CA ALA A 123 -3.49 -15.14 1.79
C ALA A 123 -3.98 -15.39 3.22
N VAL A 124 -4.83 -14.52 3.76
CA VAL A 124 -5.42 -14.70 5.10
C VAL A 124 -6.29 -15.95 5.16
N LEU A 125 -7.05 -16.24 4.11
CA LEU A 125 -7.89 -17.43 4.02
C LEU A 125 -7.04 -18.72 4.01
N LEU A 126 -5.93 -18.74 3.27
CA LEU A 126 -5.00 -19.87 3.29
C LEU A 126 -4.34 -20.04 4.66
N ASP A 127 -3.90 -18.95 5.30
CA ASP A 127 -3.34 -19.01 6.65
C ASP A 127 -4.39 -19.54 7.65
N ALA A 128 -5.64 -19.10 7.55
CA ALA A 128 -6.75 -19.58 8.38
C ALA A 128 -7.07 -21.07 8.14
N LEU A 129 -7.02 -21.53 6.89
CA LEU A 129 -7.22 -22.94 6.55
C LEU A 129 -6.11 -23.81 7.13
N LEU A 130 -4.86 -23.35 7.11
CA LEU A 130 -3.74 -24.07 7.75
C LEU A 130 -3.93 -24.16 9.27
N PHE A 131 -4.35 -23.08 9.93
CA PHE A 131 -4.69 -23.13 11.35
C PHE A 131 -5.85 -24.07 11.65
N LEU A 132 -6.90 -24.04 10.82
CA LEU A 132 -8.03 -24.97 10.93
C LEU A 132 -7.57 -26.42 10.77
N ALA A 133 -6.70 -26.70 9.80
CA ALA A 133 -6.13 -28.02 9.57
C ALA A 133 -5.33 -28.52 10.80
N CYS A 134 -4.55 -27.64 11.43
CA CYS A 134 -3.85 -27.96 12.69
C CYS A 134 -4.81 -28.25 13.85
N TYR A 135 -6.02 -27.70 13.83
CA TYR A 135 -7.03 -27.90 14.86
C TYR A 135 -7.90 -29.15 14.65
N LEU A 136 -7.85 -29.78 13.47
CA LEU A 136 -8.65 -30.97 13.15
C LEU A 136 -8.46 -32.15 14.13
N PRO A 137 -7.24 -32.49 14.60
CA PRO A 137 -7.08 -33.59 15.55
C PRO A 137 -7.82 -33.32 16.86
N PHE A 138 -7.75 -32.09 17.39
CA PHE A 138 -8.53 -31.68 18.57
C PHE A 138 -10.03 -31.81 18.33
N LEU A 139 -10.52 -31.30 17.19
CA LEU A 139 -11.93 -31.40 16.82
C LEU A 139 -12.41 -32.84 16.71
N SER A 140 -11.58 -33.73 16.15
CA SER A 140 -11.93 -35.16 16.02
C SER A 140 -12.10 -35.87 17.36
N GLY A 141 -11.50 -35.34 18.43
CA GLY A 141 -11.64 -35.86 19.79
C GLY A 141 -12.83 -35.30 20.56
N LEU A 142 -13.58 -34.35 19.99
CA LEU A 142 -14.79 -33.83 20.62
C LEU A 142 -15.95 -34.80 20.41
N ASN A 143 -16.64 -35.10 21.51
CA ASN A 143 -17.95 -35.73 21.43
C ASN A 143 -18.99 -34.68 21.00
N TYR A 144 -19.40 -34.72 19.73
CA TYR A 144 -20.39 -33.81 19.14
C TYR A 144 -21.82 -34.13 19.62
N ASP A 145 -22.03 -34.08 20.93
CA ASP A 145 -23.37 -34.14 21.52
C ASP A 145 -24.00 -32.75 21.46
N PHE A 146 -24.69 -32.48 20.34
CA PHE A 146 -25.34 -31.18 20.08
C PHE A 146 -26.27 -30.75 21.21
N ALA A 147 -26.93 -31.68 21.91
CA ALA A 147 -27.80 -31.35 23.04
C ALA A 147 -27.01 -30.75 24.21
N LYS A 148 -25.82 -31.29 24.52
CA LYS A 148 -24.93 -30.74 25.56
C LYS A 148 -24.30 -29.42 25.14
N ILE A 149 -23.94 -29.27 23.87
CA ILE A 149 -23.38 -28.03 23.32
C ILE A 149 -24.42 -26.89 23.39
N THR A 150 -25.67 -27.16 22.99
CA THR A 150 -26.75 -26.15 23.06
C THR A 150 -27.16 -25.87 24.50
N ALA A 151 -27.20 -26.88 25.38
CA ALA A 151 -27.45 -26.70 26.82
C ALA A 151 -26.35 -25.92 27.55
N THR A 152 -25.19 -25.73 26.91
CA THR A 152 -24.10 -24.95 27.49
C THR A 152 -24.43 -23.46 27.53
N ASN A 153 -25.28 -22.89 26.67
CA ASN A 153 -25.78 -21.50 26.77
C ASN A 153 -24.74 -20.41 27.16
N GLY A 154 -23.46 -20.56 26.81
CA GLY A 154 -22.39 -19.64 27.20
C GLY A 154 -21.80 -19.84 28.60
N ASP A 155 -22.19 -20.90 29.29
CA ASP A 155 -21.61 -21.37 30.55
C ASP A 155 -20.15 -21.81 30.31
N MET A 156 -19.22 -20.95 30.74
CA MET A 156 -17.79 -21.12 30.52
C MET A 156 -17.24 -22.39 31.18
N GLU A 157 -17.86 -22.83 32.28
CA GLU A 157 -17.45 -24.04 33.00
C GLU A 157 -17.70 -25.30 32.15
N LYS A 158 -18.89 -25.40 31.56
CA LYS A 158 -19.25 -26.52 30.66
C LYS A 158 -18.43 -26.52 29.37
N MET A 159 -18.11 -25.36 28.81
CA MET A 159 -17.20 -25.26 27.65
C MET A 159 -15.80 -25.78 27.98
N THR A 160 -15.31 -25.48 29.19
CA THR A 160 -14.00 -25.95 29.67
C THR A 160 -14.02 -27.47 29.89
N GLN A 161 -15.08 -28.00 30.50
CA GLN A 161 -15.26 -29.44 30.70
C GLN A 161 -15.31 -30.19 29.36
N LEU A 162 -15.99 -29.65 28.34
CA LEU A 162 -16.04 -30.23 27.01
C LEU A 162 -14.65 -30.26 26.36
N ALA A 163 -13.87 -29.18 26.48
CA ALA A 163 -12.50 -29.14 25.98
C ALA A 163 -11.57 -30.13 26.71
N GLN A 164 -11.76 -30.32 28.02
CA GLN A 164 -11.02 -31.31 28.82
C GLN A 164 -11.42 -32.77 28.54
N SER A 165 -12.59 -33.00 27.94
CA SER A 165 -13.03 -34.35 27.54
C SER A 165 -12.26 -34.90 26.34
N VAL A 166 -11.51 -34.06 25.63
CA VAL A 166 -10.68 -34.47 24.49
C VAL A 166 -9.50 -35.31 24.98
N PRO A 167 -9.24 -36.49 24.37
CA PRO A 167 -8.06 -37.29 24.70
C PRO A 167 -6.74 -36.51 24.65
N GLU A 168 -5.89 -36.71 25.66
CA GLU A 168 -4.64 -35.94 25.83
C GLU A 168 -3.67 -36.07 24.64
N HIS A 169 -3.66 -37.22 23.96
CA HIS A 169 -2.82 -37.41 22.78
C HIS A 169 -3.26 -36.55 21.59
N LEU A 170 -4.56 -36.26 21.43
CA LEU A 170 -5.08 -35.39 20.36
C LEU A 170 -4.82 -33.91 20.66
N SER A 171 -4.94 -33.51 21.93
CA SER A 171 -4.60 -32.15 22.35
C SER A 171 -3.10 -31.88 22.22
N SER A 172 -2.25 -32.79 22.69
CA SER A 172 -0.79 -32.67 22.54
C SER A 172 -0.33 -32.68 21.07
N MET A 173 -0.89 -33.55 20.22
CA MET A 173 -0.64 -33.49 18.77
C MET A 173 -1.00 -32.13 18.18
N THR A 174 -2.18 -31.61 18.53
CA THR A 174 -2.64 -30.28 18.07
C THR A 174 -1.67 -29.19 18.51
N SER A 175 -1.25 -29.20 19.78
CA SER A 175 -0.27 -28.24 20.30
C SER A 175 1.08 -28.31 19.57
N ILE A 176 1.59 -29.51 19.28
CA ILE A 176 2.83 -29.70 18.53
C ILE A 176 2.70 -29.17 17.10
N MET A 177 1.59 -29.47 16.41
CA MET A 177 1.31 -28.97 15.06
C MET A 177 1.22 -27.43 15.04
N PHE A 178 0.52 -26.84 16.01
CA PHE A 178 0.44 -25.39 16.15
C PHE A 178 1.80 -24.76 16.41
N LEU A 179 2.61 -25.34 17.30
CA LEU A 179 3.94 -24.83 17.61
C LEU A 179 4.87 -24.91 16.38
N ALA A 180 4.82 -26.01 15.64
CA ALA A 180 5.59 -26.18 14.40
C ALA A 180 5.15 -25.17 13.33
N LEU A 181 3.85 -25.01 13.10
CA LEU A 181 3.30 -24.04 12.16
C LEU A 181 3.68 -22.61 12.55
N PHE A 182 3.55 -22.27 13.83
CA PHE A 182 3.93 -20.98 14.38
C PHE A 182 5.43 -20.70 14.17
N ALA A 183 6.30 -21.66 14.49
CA ALA A 183 7.74 -21.53 14.29
C ALA A 183 8.09 -21.29 12.81
N ILE A 184 7.46 -22.04 11.89
CA ILE A 184 7.66 -21.87 10.44
C ILE A 184 7.19 -20.48 9.98
N GLN A 185 5.99 -20.05 10.39
CA GLN A 185 5.46 -18.72 10.06
C GLN A 185 6.35 -17.61 10.62
N LEU A 186 6.86 -17.77 11.84
CA LEU A 186 7.76 -16.82 12.47
C LEU A 186 9.09 -16.71 11.71
N ILE A 187 9.69 -17.84 11.32
CA ILE A 187 10.92 -17.87 10.52
C ILE A 187 10.70 -17.23 9.14
N LEU A 188 9.60 -17.54 8.46
CA LEU A 188 9.26 -16.93 7.17
C LEU A 188 9.01 -15.43 7.28
N LEU A 189 8.35 -14.99 8.37
CA LEU A 189 8.10 -13.59 8.63
C LEU A 189 9.42 -12.84 8.86
N LEU A 190 10.31 -13.40 9.67
CA LEU A 190 11.62 -12.83 9.99
C LEU A 190 12.56 -12.76 8.78
N ARG A 191 12.63 -13.84 8.00
CA ARG A 191 13.58 -13.95 6.88
C ARG A 191 13.06 -13.36 5.58
N ARG A 192 11.74 -13.37 5.37
CA ARG A 192 11.12 -13.03 4.08
C ARG A 192 9.97 -12.04 4.19
N GLY A 193 9.51 -11.63 5.37
CA GLY A 193 8.35 -10.75 5.52
C GLY A 193 7.05 -11.38 5.02
N GLN A 194 6.93 -12.71 5.07
CA GLN A 194 5.83 -13.48 4.50
C GLN A 194 5.29 -14.52 5.49
N THR A 195 3.98 -14.73 5.50
CA THR A 195 3.35 -15.96 6.01
C THR A 195 3.26 -17.00 4.89
N ILE A 196 2.78 -18.20 5.19
CA ILE A 196 2.63 -19.25 4.16
C ILE A 196 1.62 -18.82 3.10
N GLY A 197 0.45 -18.32 3.50
CA GLY A 197 -0.57 -17.81 2.57
C GLY A 197 -0.06 -16.63 1.73
N LYS A 198 0.75 -15.75 2.30
CA LYS A 198 1.38 -14.63 1.56
C LYS A 198 2.45 -15.10 0.59
N LEU A 199 3.21 -16.15 0.96
CA LEU A 199 4.20 -16.77 0.09
C LEU A 199 3.53 -17.38 -1.14
N VAL A 200 2.43 -18.13 -0.94
CA VAL A 200 1.64 -18.72 -2.04
C VAL A 200 1.06 -17.64 -2.96
N ASN A 201 0.60 -16.51 -2.40
CA ASN A 201 0.08 -15.38 -3.17
C ASN A 201 1.14 -14.47 -3.79
N GLY A 202 2.43 -14.73 -3.56
CA GLY A 202 3.50 -13.89 -4.09
C GLY A 202 3.46 -12.44 -3.58
N ILE A 203 3.00 -12.23 -2.34
CA ILE A 203 2.95 -10.91 -1.70
C ILE A 203 3.85 -10.89 -0.47
N ARG A 204 4.44 -9.73 -0.17
CA ARG A 204 5.42 -9.55 0.90
C ARG A 204 5.17 -8.27 1.67
N ILE A 205 5.47 -8.31 2.97
CA ILE A 205 5.50 -7.15 3.85
C ILE A 205 6.88 -6.50 3.73
N VAL A 206 6.90 -5.20 3.44
CA VAL A 206 8.10 -4.37 3.42
C VAL A 206 7.91 -3.17 4.35
N ASP A 207 9.03 -2.59 4.76
CA ASP A 207 9.04 -1.30 5.44
C ASP A 207 8.61 -0.19 4.48
N GLU A 208 7.88 0.79 5.00
CA GLU A 208 7.34 1.88 4.18
C GLU A 208 8.42 2.80 3.61
N GLN A 209 9.47 3.10 4.37
CA GLN A 209 10.49 4.08 3.98
C GLN A 209 11.57 3.45 3.12
N SER A 210 12.11 2.32 3.58
CA SER A 210 13.22 1.64 2.92
C SER A 210 12.78 0.72 1.78
N LYS A 211 11.49 0.32 1.74
CA LYS A 211 10.94 -0.68 0.80
C LYS A 211 11.66 -2.03 0.81
N LYS A 212 12.50 -2.25 1.83
CA LYS A 212 13.21 -3.50 2.11
C LYS A 212 12.47 -4.27 3.22
N LEU A 213 12.98 -5.43 3.59
CA LEU A 213 12.48 -6.16 4.75
C LEU A 213 12.44 -5.26 5.98
N ALA A 214 11.25 -5.14 6.57
CA ALA A 214 11.07 -4.39 7.80
C ALA A 214 11.81 -5.07 8.96
N SER A 215 12.35 -4.25 9.86
CA SER A 215 13.11 -4.76 11.01
C SER A 215 12.27 -5.74 11.82
N ALA A 216 12.87 -6.88 12.17
CA ALA A 216 12.25 -7.96 12.94
C ALA A 216 11.47 -7.44 14.15
N THR A 217 12.03 -6.47 14.87
CA THR A 217 11.43 -5.89 16.07
C THR A 217 10.17 -5.08 15.77
N GLN A 218 10.15 -4.29 14.70
CA GLN A 218 8.96 -3.52 14.30
C GLN A 218 7.86 -4.41 13.73
N VAL A 219 8.22 -5.43 12.94
CA VAL A 219 7.27 -6.36 12.33
C VAL A 219 6.68 -7.34 13.34
N ILE A 220 7.49 -7.84 14.27
CA ILE A 220 7.01 -8.80 15.26
C ILE A 220 6.26 -8.08 16.37
N LEU A 221 6.84 -7.03 16.97
CA LEU A 221 6.24 -6.41 18.16
C LEU A 221 4.95 -5.66 17.82
N MET A 222 5.00 -4.75 16.84
CA MET A 222 3.84 -3.88 16.56
C MET A 222 2.74 -4.60 15.78
N ARG A 223 3.13 -5.49 14.86
CA ARG A 223 2.15 -6.17 14.00
C ARG A 223 1.74 -7.55 14.52
N SER A 224 2.65 -8.36 15.04
CA SER A 224 2.28 -9.74 15.43
C SER A 224 1.78 -9.83 16.86
N VAL A 225 2.38 -9.09 17.80
CA VAL A 225 1.97 -9.14 19.21
C VAL A 225 0.81 -8.19 19.48
N ILE A 226 0.97 -6.89 19.18
CA ILE A 226 -0.06 -5.89 19.51
C ILE A 226 -1.34 -6.11 18.70
N THR A 227 -1.23 -6.37 17.39
CA THR A 227 -2.42 -6.56 16.56
C THR A 227 -3.14 -7.87 16.89
N SER A 228 -2.40 -8.97 17.14
CA SER A 228 -3.04 -10.24 17.52
C SER A 228 -3.68 -10.16 18.90
N ALA A 229 -3.05 -9.51 19.87
CA ALA A 229 -3.65 -9.28 21.19
C ALA A 229 -4.98 -8.51 21.08
N LEU A 230 -5.03 -7.52 20.19
CA LEU A 230 -6.22 -6.71 19.96
C LEU A 230 -7.35 -7.50 19.27
N TYR A 231 -7.01 -8.45 18.40
CA TYR A 231 -7.98 -9.34 17.73
C TYR A 231 -8.48 -10.49 18.60
N ILE A 232 -7.75 -10.88 19.64
CA ILE A 232 -8.16 -11.93 20.59
C ILE A 232 -9.26 -11.44 21.55
N LEU A 233 -9.41 -10.12 21.73
CA LEU A 233 -10.42 -9.57 22.63
C LEU A 233 -11.84 -9.96 22.16
N PRO A 234 -12.65 -10.63 23.02
CA PRO A 234 -14.02 -10.97 22.66
C PRO A 234 -14.85 -9.70 22.43
N MET A 235 -15.77 -9.75 21.46
CA MET A 235 -16.60 -8.63 20.95
C MET A 235 -15.82 -7.50 20.27
N VAL A 236 -14.71 -7.03 20.84
CA VAL A 236 -13.91 -5.90 20.33
C VAL A 236 -13.04 -6.31 19.15
N GLY A 237 -12.40 -7.48 19.22
CA GLY A 237 -11.50 -7.99 18.17
C GLY A 237 -12.15 -8.08 16.79
N PRO A 238 -13.34 -8.68 16.65
CA PRO A 238 -14.07 -8.73 15.38
C PRO A 238 -14.42 -7.35 14.81
N ILE A 239 -14.77 -6.39 15.67
CA ILE A 239 -15.08 -5.01 15.24
C ILE A 239 -13.83 -4.35 14.67
N ILE A 240 -12.68 -4.51 15.33
CA ILE A 240 -11.40 -3.94 14.86
C ILE A 240 -10.95 -4.62 13.56
N LEU A 241 -11.11 -5.93 13.43
CA LEU A 241 -10.82 -6.65 12.19
C LEU A 241 -11.67 -6.13 11.02
N LEU A 242 -12.97 -5.92 11.26
CA LEU A 242 -13.88 -5.35 10.27
C LEU A 242 -13.48 -3.91 9.90
N ALA A 243 -13.14 -3.09 10.88
CA ALA A 243 -12.66 -1.73 10.65
C ALA A 243 -11.35 -1.71 9.83
N ASP A 244 -10.40 -2.60 10.15
CA ASP A 244 -9.16 -2.78 9.38
C ASP A 244 -9.43 -3.13 7.92
N PHE A 245 -10.39 -4.03 7.69
CA PHE A 245 -10.81 -4.44 6.36
C PHE A 245 -11.46 -3.28 5.59
N VAL A 246 -12.41 -2.58 6.21
CA VAL A 246 -13.09 -1.42 5.62
C VAL A 246 -12.08 -0.33 5.24
N VAL A 247 -11.19 0.04 6.16
CA VAL A 247 -10.14 1.05 5.90
C VAL A 247 -9.22 0.62 4.75
N MET A 248 -8.87 -0.66 4.66
CA MET A 248 -8.05 -1.19 3.57
C MET A 248 -8.76 -1.09 2.21
N THR A 249 -10.08 -1.27 2.16
CA THR A 249 -10.86 -1.20 0.91
C THR A 249 -11.10 0.22 0.42
N ILE A 250 -11.27 1.18 1.34
CA ILE A 250 -11.56 2.58 1.00
C ILE A 250 -10.28 3.35 0.62
N ASN A 251 -9.15 3.04 1.25
CA ASN A 251 -7.92 3.78 1.02
C ASN A 251 -7.26 3.41 -0.33
N LYS A 252 -6.87 4.43 -1.12
CA LYS A 252 -6.11 4.28 -2.37
C LYS A 252 -4.77 3.55 -2.17
N GLU A 253 -4.18 3.64 -0.98
CA GLU A 253 -2.93 2.94 -0.64
C GLU A 253 -3.12 1.46 -0.25
N ARG A 254 -4.38 0.99 -0.12
CA ARG A 254 -4.75 -0.38 0.27
C ARG A 254 -4.02 -0.84 1.53
N ARG A 255 -4.01 0.01 2.56
CA ARG A 255 -3.25 -0.21 3.80
C ARG A 255 -4.21 -0.40 4.98
N SER A 256 -4.02 -1.47 5.73
CA SER A 256 -4.79 -1.77 6.95
C SER A 256 -4.36 -0.86 8.11
N ILE A 257 -5.17 -0.78 9.17
CA ILE A 257 -4.87 0.08 10.33
C ILE A 257 -3.63 -0.44 11.04
N HIS A 258 -3.52 -1.76 11.23
CA HIS A 258 -2.33 -2.38 11.82
C HIS A 258 -1.05 -2.14 10.98
N ASP A 259 -1.16 -2.13 9.66
CA ASP A 259 -0.03 -1.84 8.76
C ASP A 259 0.47 -0.39 8.94
N ARG A 260 -0.45 0.57 9.18
CA ARG A 260 -0.11 1.97 9.49
C ARG A 260 0.62 2.10 10.82
N ILE A 261 0.10 1.46 11.86
CA ILE A 261 0.71 1.46 13.20
C ILE A 261 2.11 0.85 13.14
N ALA A 262 2.28 -0.24 12.40
CA ALA A 262 3.56 -0.93 12.25
C ALA A 262 4.52 -0.26 11.26
N LYS A 263 4.12 0.83 10.59
CA LYS A 263 4.90 1.46 9.49
C LYS A 263 5.28 0.49 8.36
N THR A 264 4.44 -0.52 8.13
CA THR A 264 4.66 -1.54 7.09
C THR A 264 3.68 -1.40 5.93
N ARG A 265 4.03 -1.99 4.78
CA ARG A 265 3.18 -2.04 3.59
C ARG A 265 3.28 -3.42 2.92
N VAL A 266 2.18 -3.93 2.39
CA VAL A 266 2.17 -5.21 1.64
C VAL A 266 2.21 -4.93 0.14
N VAL A 267 3.24 -5.45 -0.50
CA VAL A 267 3.57 -5.28 -1.92
C VAL A 267 3.71 -6.63 -2.59
N LYS A 268 3.76 -6.65 -3.93
CA LYS A 268 4.14 -7.85 -4.66
C LYS A 268 5.58 -8.25 -4.31
N ALA A 269 5.80 -9.54 -4.11
CA ALA A 269 7.11 -10.05 -3.72
C ALA A 269 8.09 -9.92 -4.89
N ASP A 270 9.23 -9.28 -4.63
CA ASP A 270 10.35 -9.12 -5.55
C ASP A 270 11.64 -9.56 -4.83
N PRO A 271 12.49 -10.43 -5.42
CA PRO A 271 13.79 -10.80 -4.84
C PRO A 271 14.64 -9.61 -4.39
N LYS A 272 14.59 -8.48 -5.09
CA LYS A 272 15.35 -7.25 -4.76
C LYS A 272 15.02 -6.68 -3.37
N GLN A 273 13.86 -7.03 -2.82
CA GLN A 273 13.44 -6.59 -1.49
C GLN A 273 14.16 -7.34 -0.35
N LEU A 274 14.79 -8.49 -0.66
CA LEU A 274 15.55 -9.30 0.30
C LEU A 274 17.04 -8.92 0.35
N GLU A 275 17.51 -8.13 -0.61
CA GLU A 275 18.89 -7.66 -0.67
C GLU A 275 19.13 -6.63 0.45
N LYS A 276 20.07 -6.95 1.35
CA LYS A 276 20.43 -6.09 2.48
C LYS A 276 21.10 -4.81 2.01
#